data_AF-A0A2I1M491-F1
#
_entry.id   AF-A0A2I1M491-F1
#
_cell.length_a   1.000
_cell.length_b   1.000
_cell.length_c   1.000
_cell.angle_alpha   90.00
_cell.angle_beta   90.00
_cell.angle_gamma   90.00
#
_symmetry.space_group_name_H-M   'P 1'
#
loop_
_entity.id
_entity.type
_entity.pdbx_description
1 polymer ?
#
loop_
_entity_poly.entity_id
_entity_poly.type
_entity_poly.pdbx_seq_one_letter_code
_entity_poly.pdbx_strand_id
1 'polypeptide(L)'
;MSTTVADVAAFILDNSRPMTTMKLQNWFITRRPNPFVEQDKPLVDTEFFAWINGPVSKELFNFHRGLFMIRRRDLNAPNVQTPTPEKQQIILDVLTYMGDYSANQLSERTHRESPWINTRKGLGPTELGNKPITQEAMRSFYKNNPVHIF
;
A
#
# COMPACT_ATOMS: atom_id res chain seq x y z
N MET A 1 3.70 -4.30 -20.35
CA MET A 1 2.46 -4.74 -19.67
C MET A 1 2.30 -3.92 -18.40
N SER A 2 1.08 -3.53 -18.02
CA SER A 2 0.83 -2.86 -16.74
C SER A 2 1.07 -3.87 -15.61
N THR A 3 1.75 -3.48 -14.52
CA THR A 3 1.93 -4.37 -13.36
C THR A 3 0.81 -4.11 -12.35
N THR A 4 0.19 -5.20 -11.93
CA THR A 4 -1.01 -5.20 -11.08
C THR A 4 -0.66 -5.16 -9.60
N VAL A 5 -1.66 -4.91 -8.75
CA VAL A 5 -1.49 -5.01 -7.30
C VAL A 5 -1.15 -6.44 -6.86
N ALA A 6 -1.63 -7.45 -7.59
CA ALA A 6 -1.34 -8.85 -7.35
C ALA A 6 0.14 -9.19 -7.65
N ASP A 7 0.68 -8.68 -8.75
CA ASP A 7 2.09 -8.87 -9.14
C ASP A 7 3.03 -8.32 -8.07
N VAL A 8 2.75 -7.10 -7.60
CA VAL A 8 3.54 -6.45 -6.55
C VAL A 8 3.37 -7.18 -5.22
N ALA A 9 2.15 -7.55 -4.84
CA ALA A 9 1.91 -8.28 -3.59
C ALA A 9 2.60 -9.65 -3.60
N ALA A 10 2.55 -10.39 -4.72
CA ALA A 10 3.26 -11.66 -4.87
C ALA A 10 4.77 -11.46 -4.70
N PHE A 11 5.35 -10.49 -5.41
CA PHE A 11 6.77 -10.19 -5.32
C PHE A 11 7.20 -9.76 -3.91
N ILE A 12 6.36 -8.98 -3.21
CA ILE A 12 6.59 -8.62 -1.80
C ILE A 12 6.67 -9.87 -0.93
N LEU A 13 5.69 -10.77 -1.05
CA LEU A 13 5.58 -11.96 -0.22
C LEU A 13 6.65 -13.02 -0.54
N ASP A 14 7.21 -13.00 -1.75
CA ASP A 14 8.37 -13.81 -2.12
C ASP A 14 9.67 -13.30 -1.47
N ASN A 15 9.77 -12.00 -1.23
CA ASN A 15 10.97 -11.34 -0.72
C ASN A 15 10.85 -10.89 0.75
N SER A 16 9.87 -11.42 1.49
CA SER A 16 9.66 -11.06 2.89
C SER A 16 9.27 -12.26 3.74
N ARG A 17 9.46 -12.11 5.05
CA ARG A 17 8.86 -13.03 6.02
C ARG A 17 7.33 -12.88 6.02
N PRO A 18 6.58 -13.92 6.42
CA PRO A 18 5.13 -13.81 6.61
C PRO A 18 4.79 -12.56 7.44
N MET A 19 3.76 -11.83 7.03
CA MET A 19 3.35 -10.58 7.66
C MET A 19 1.84 -10.52 7.83
N THR A 20 1.35 -9.53 8.57
CA THR A 20 -0.10 -9.32 8.65
C THR A 20 -0.63 -8.78 7.33
N THR A 21 -1.86 -9.15 6.97
CA THR A 21 -2.55 -8.60 5.79
C THR A 21 -2.69 -7.07 5.86
N MET A 22 -2.80 -6.53 7.08
CA MET A 22 -2.76 -5.10 7.34
C MET A 22 -1.41 -4.45 6.99
N LYS A 23 -0.29 -5.10 7.31
CA LYS A 23 1.05 -4.60 6.93
C LYS A 23 1.21 -4.60 5.41
N LEU A 24 0.75 -5.66 4.74
CA LEU A 24 0.78 -5.75 3.28
C LEU A 24 -0.08 -4.66 2.62
N GLN A 25 -1.28 -4.36 3.14
CA GLN A 25 -2.13 -3.29 2.60
C GLN A 25 -1.51 -1.91 2.79
N ASN A 26 -1.03 -1.61 4.01
CA ASN A 26 -0.40 -0.33 4.30
C ASN A 26 0.94 -0.12 3.55
N TRP A 27 1.55 -1.17 3.01
CA TRP A 27 2.76 -1.08 2.21
C TRP A 27 2.61 -0.15 1.00
N PHE A 28 1.49 -0.27 0.30
CA PHE A 28 1.25 0.47 -0.94
C PHE A 28 1.08 1.98 -0.75
N ILE A 29 0.81 2.44 0.48
CA ILE A 29 0.59 3.85 0.82
C ILE A 29 1.70 4.37 1.75
N THR A 30 2.89 3.76 1.73
CA THR A 30 3.96 4.26 2.58
C THR A 30 4.66 5.50 2.02
N ARG A 31 4.81 6.47 2.93
CA ARG A 31 5.58 7.70 2.80
C ARG A 31 7.08 7.41 2.66
N ARG A 32 7.51 7.18 1.42
CA ARG A 32 8.90 7.31 0.89
C ARG A 32 8.83 8.10 -0.43
N PRO A 33 9.93 8.70 -0.92
CA PRO A 33 9.95 9.21 -2.28
C PRO A 33 9.87 7.99 -3.18
N ASN A 34 8.64 7.69 -3.61
CA ASN A 34 8.43 6.76 -4.67
C ASN A 34 8.79 7.54 -5.95
N PRO A 35 9.85 7.20 -6.69
CA PRO A 35 10.22 7.93 -7.90
C PRO A 35 9.07 7.98 -8.92
N PHE A 36 8.10 7.08 -8.79
CA PHE A 36 6.84 7.04 -9.53
C PHE A 36 5.82 8.14 -9.16
N VAL A 37 5.84 8.66 -7.93
CA VAL A 37 5.06 9.86 -7.55
C VAL A 37 5.67 11.10 -8.20
N GLU A 38 6.99 11.14 -8.38
CA GLU A 38 7.70 12.23 -9.07
C GLU A 38 7.57 12.13 -10.60
N GLN A 39 7.48 10.91 -11.16
CA GLN A 39 7.39 10.64 -12.59
C GLN A 39 5.95 10.47 -13.13
N ASP A 40 4.93 10.81 -12.35
CA ASP A 40 3.50 10.72 -12.74
C ASP A 40 3.02 9.31 -13.13
N LYS A 41 3.74 8.25 -12.75
CA LYS A 41 3.44 6.86 -13.12
C LYS A 41 3.25 6.01 -11.88
N PRO A 42 2.03 5.68 -11.42
CA PRO A 42 1.86 4.88 -10.21
C PRO A 42 2.52 3.50 -10.31
N LEU A 43 3.00 2.97 -9.19
CA LEU A 43 3.62 1.63 -9.12
C LEU A 43 2.62 0.54 -9.57
N VAL A 44 1.37 0.69 -9.15
CA VAL A 44 0.23 -0.17 -9.48
C VAL A 44 -1.00 0.68 -9.79
N ASP A 45 -1.81 0.22 -10.72
CA ASP A 45 -3.09 0.85 -11.05
C ASP A 45 -4.21 0.20 -10.23
N THR A 46 -4.40 0.69 -8.99
CA THR A 46 -5.46 0.22 -8.09
C THR A 46 -5.96 1.38 -7.22
N GLU A 47 -7.20 1.28 -6.78
CA GLU A 47 -7.81 2.25 -5.87
C GLU A 47 -7.60 1.85 -4.41
N PHE A 48 -7.26 2.83 -3.57
CA PHE A 48 -7.15 2.66 -2.13
C PHE A 48 -8.31 3.34 -1.42
N PHE A 49 -8.94 2.63 -0.47
CA PHE A 49 -10.06 3.14 0.31
C PHE A 49 -9.60 3.40 1.75
N ALA A 50 -10.04 4.51 2.34
CA ALA A 50 -9.65 4.88 3.70
C ALA A 50 -10.42 4.06 4.76
N TRP A 51 -9.98 2.83 5.01
CA TRP A 51 -10.55 1.93 6.01
C TRP A 51 -9.98 2.22 7.40
N ILE A 52 -10.59 1.58 8.41
CA ILE A 52 -10.34 1.81 9.85
C ILE A 52 -8.87 1.59 10.23
N ASN A 53 -8.19 0.66 9.57
CA ASN A 53 -6.82 0.24 9.86
C ASN A 53 -5.79 0.78 8.85
N GLY A 54 -6.15 1.87 8.17
CA GLY A 54 -5.38 2.45 7.09
C GLY A 54 -5.99 2.22 5.70
N PRO A 55 -5.27 2.60 4.64
CA PRO A 55 -5.73 2.49 3.28
C PRO A 55 -5.73 1.04 2.83
N VAL A 56 -6.76 0.65 2.09
CA VAL A 56 -6.94 -0.73 1.62
C VAL A 56 -7.25 -0.72 0.12
N SER A 57 -6.45 -1.44 -0.66
CA SER A 57 -6.87 -1.85 -2.01
C SER A 57 -7.89 -2.98 -1.86
N LYS A 58 -9.12 -2.73 -2.31
CA LYS A 58 -10.19 -3.75 -2.29
C LYS A 58 -9.85 -4.95 -3.16
N GLU A 59 -9.20 -4.69 -4.30
CA GLU A 59 -8.69 -5.72 -5.20
C GLU A 59 -7.72 -6.64 -4.47
N LEU A 60 -6.69 -6.07 -3.82
CA LEU A 60 -5.76 -6.86 -3.02
C LEU A 60 -6.45 -7.55 -1.84
N PHE A 61 -7.39 -6.87 -1.18
CA PHE A 61 -8.14 -7.42 -0.06
C PHE A 61 -8.88 -8.69 -0.46
N ASN A 62 -9.45 -8.75 -1.66
CA ASN A 62 -10.15 -9.93 -2.15
C ASN A 62 -9.22 -11.16 -2.30
N PHE A 63 -7.93 -10.95 -2.58
CA PHE A 63 -6.95 -12.06 -2.71
C PHE A 63 -6.52 -12.67 -1.37
N HIS A 64 -6.78 -12.01 -0.24
CA HIS A 64 -6.37 -12.50 1.08
C HIS A 64 -7.47 -12.41 2.15
N ARG A 65 -8.70 -12.10 1.74
CA ARG A 65 -9.84 -11.89 2.64
C ARG A 65 -10.00 -13.08 3.59
N GLY A 66 -10.16 -12.77 4.88
CA GLY A 66 -10.30 -13.77 5.94
C GLY A 66 -8.97 -14.20 6.56
N LEU A 67 -7.83 -13.74 6.03
CA LEU A 67 -6.52 -14.02 6.60
C LEU A 67 -6.04 -12.86 7.50
N PHE A 68 -5.51 -13.21 8.66
CA PHE A 68 -4.78 -12.26 9.51
C PHE A 68 -3.30 -12.17 9.11
N MET A 69 -2.66 -13.32 8.90
CA MET A 69 -1.29 -13.45 8.43
C MET A 69 -1.28 -14.00 7.00
N ILE A 70 -0.32 -13.55 6.20
CA ILE A 70 -0.17 -13.95 4.81
C ILE A 70 1.29 -14.23 4.46
N ARG A 71 1.51 -15.26 3.65
CA ARG A 71 2.73 -15.52 2.88
C ARG A 71 2.36 -15.83 1.43
N ARG A 72 3.36 -15.97 0.57
CA ARG A 72 3.17 -16.15 -0.87
C ARG A 72 2.10 -17.19 -1.25
N ARG A 73 2.13 -18.36 -0.61
CA ARG A 73 1.22 -19.48 -0.93
C ARG A 73 -0.24 -19.24 -0.53
N ASP A 74 -0.50 -18.27 0.35
CA ASP A 74 -1.85 -17.97 0.83
C ASP A 74 -2.51 -16.86 -0.02
N LEU A 75 -1.75 -16.19 -0.89
CA LEU A 75 -2.26 -15.18 -1.81
C LEU A 75 -3.06 -15.85 -2.94
N ASN A 76 -4.38 -15.68 -2.92
CA ASN A 76 -5.30 -16.26 -3.89
C ASN A 76 -5.39 -15.42 -5.18
N ALA A 77 -4.26 -15.17 -5.82
CA ALA A 77 -4.17 -14.43 -7.08
C ALA A 77 -3.58 -15.34 -8.18
N PRO A 78 -4.41 -15.86 -9.11
CA PRO A 78 -3.90 -16.64 -10.24
C PRO A 78 -3.17 -15.73 -11.24
N ASN A 79 -2.15 -16.26 -11.92
CA ASN A 79 -1.46 -15.62 -13.04
C ASN A 79 -0.70 -14.32 -12.71
N VAL A 80 -0.07 -14.24 -11.54
CA VAL A 80 0.84 -13.13 -11.24
C VAL A 80 2.09 -13.17 -12.13
N GLN A 81 2.53 -12.00 -12.54
CA GLN A 81 3.73 -11.78 -13.34
C GLN A 81 4.83 -11.15 -12.50
N THR A 82 6.07 -11.41 -12.88
CA THR A 82 7.23 -10.77 -12.26
C THR A 82 7.29 -9.29 -12.67
N PRO A 83 7.35 -8.33 -11.73
CA PRO A 83 7.51 -6.90 -12.07
C PRO A 83 8.81 -6.63 -12.85
N THR A 84 8.88 -5.51 -13.57
CA THR A 84 10.12 -5.12 -14.27
C THR A 84 11.26 -4.86 -13.28
N PRO A 85 12.54 -5.01 -13.67
CA PRO A 85 13.67 -4.78 -12.76
C PRO A 85 13.63 -3.43 -12.04
N GLU A 86 13.19 -2.37 -12.72
CA GLU A 86 13.05 -1.04 -12.12
C GLU A 86 12.02 -1.04 -10.98
N LYS A 87 10.87 -1.70 -11.18
CA LYS A 87 9.84 -1.83 -10.15
C LYS A 87 10.28 -2.74 -9.01
N GLN A 88 11.01 -3.81 -9.31
CA GLN A 88 11.55 -4.71 -8.29
C GLN A 88 12.45 -3.98 -7.31
N GLN A 89 13.39 -3.17 -7.82
CA GLN A 89 14.30 -2.40 -6.97
C GLN A 89 13.53 -1.49 -6.00
N ILE A 90 12.54 -0.77 -6.53
CA ILE A 90 11.69 0.12 -5.73
C ILE A 90 10.91 -0.67 -4.68
N ILE A 91 10.38 -1.83 -5.03
CA ILE A 91 9.66 -2.69 -4.08
C ILE A 91 10.60 -3.13 -2.95
N LEU A 92 11.83 -3.55 -3.26
CA LEU A 92 12.83 -3.98 -2.27
C LEU A 92 13.29 -2.84 -1.37
N ASP A 93 13.47 -1.63 -1.91
CA ASP A 93 13.84 -0.44 -1.14
C ASP A 93 12.75 -0.07 -0.12
N VAL A 94 11.48 -0.10 -0.56
CA VAL A 94 10.33 0.15 0.32
C VAL A 94 10.20 -0.97 1.35
N LEU A 95 10.38 -2.25 0.97
CA LEU A 95 10.37 -3.36 1.92
C LEU A 95 11.45 -3.22 2.99
N THR A 96 12.67 -2.85 2.60
CA THR A 96 13.78 -2.61 3.53
C THR A 96 13.40 -1.53 4.53
N TYR A 97 12.87 -0.40 4.06
CA TYR A 97 12.42 0.68 4.94
C TYR A 97 11.27 0.25 5.87
N MET A 98 10.33 -0.53 5.36
CA MET A 98 9.15 -0.96 6.11
C MET A 98 9.40 -2.15 7.03
N GLY A 99 10.53 -2.83 6.88
CA GLY A 99 10.92 -3.97 7.71
C GLY A 99 10.80 -3.64 9.20
N ASP A 100 11.28 -2.45 9.58
CA ASP A 100 11.36 -1.99 10.98
C ASP A 100 10.02 -1.56 11.58
N TYR A 101 9.01 -1.28 10.75
CA TYR A 101 7.70 -0.83 11.23
C TYR A 101 6.76 -2.00 11.46
N SER A 102 6.12 -2.03 12.63
CA SER A 102 4.96 -2.89 12.87
C SER A 102 3.76 -2.42 12.05
N ALA A 103 2.79 -3.31 11.84
CA ALA A 103 1.55 -2.99 11.15
C ALA A 103 0.80 -1.83 11.84
N ASN A 104 0.80 -1.79 13.18
CA ASN A 104 0.15 -0.73 13.97
C ASN A 104 0.83 0.62 13.75
N GLN A 105 2.17 0.67 13.77
CA GLN A 105 2.91 1.91 13.51
C GLN A 105 2.62 2.46 12.10
N LEU A 106 2.45 1.60 11.10
CA LEU A 106 2.08 2.03 9.74
C LEU A 106 0.65 2.58 9.68
N SER A 107 -0.28 1.92 10.37
CA SER A 107 -1.66 2.41 10.50
C SER A 107 -1.72 3.77 11.19
N GLU A 108 -1.05 3.92 12.34
CA GLU A 108 -0.97 5.19 13.08
C GLU A 108 -0.36 6.32 12.27
N ARG A 109 0.66 6.02 11.44
CA ARG A 109 1.24 7.00 10.51
C ARG A 109 0.19 7.45 9.51
N THR A 110 -0.51 6.51 8.88
CA THR A 110 -1.51 6.84 7.85
C THR A 110 -2.69 7.63 8.42
N HIS A 111 -3.07 7.38 9.67
CA HIS A 111 -4.14 8.12 10.35
C HIS A 111 -3.78 9.60 10.60
N ARG A 112 -2.50 9.98 10.44
CA ARG A 112 -2.04 11.38 10.51
C ARG A 112 -1.95 12.04 9.12
N GLU A 113 -2.17 11.29 8.05
CA GLU A 113 -2.04 11.80 6.68
C GLU A 113 -3.35 12.44 6.20
N SER A 114 -3.26 13.67 5.68
CA SER A 114 -4.44 14.41 5.23
C SER A 114 -5.28 13.69 4.16
N PRO A 115 -4.74 12.89 3.22
CA PRO A 115 -5.57 12.16 2.26
C PRO A 115 -6.50 11.15 2.95
N TRP A 116 -6.00 10.39 3.94
CA TRP A 116 -6.80 9.43 4.69
C TRP A 116 -7.84 10.16 5.57
N ILE A 117 -7.42 11.19 6.30
CA ILE A 117 -8.29 12.00 7.18
C ILE A 117 -9.43 12.62 6.38
N ASN A 118 -9.11 13.28 5.26
CA ASN A 118 -10.11 13.98 4.44
C ASN A 118 -11.09 13.00 3.81
N THR A 119 -10.63 11.82 3.36
CA THR A 119 -11.48 10.79 2.77
C THR A 119 -12.45 10.19 3.81
N ARG A 120 -12.10 10.23 5.10
CA ARG A 120 -12.95 9.73 6.20
C ARG A 120 -13.85 10.79 6.84
N LYS A 121 -13.88 12.03 6.34
CA LYS A 121 -14.79 13.06 6.87
C LYS A 121 -16.25 12.57 6.81
N GLY A 122 -16.93 12.63 7.95
CA GLY A 122 -18.32 12.19 8.09
C GLY A 122 -18.49 10.68 8.34
N LEU A 123 -17.42 9.89 8.40
CA LEU A 123 -17.46 8.48 8.80
C LEU A 123 -17.21 8.32 10.30
N GLY A 124 -17.97 7.45 10.94
CA GLY A 124 -17.76 7.00 12.30
C GLY A 124 -16.45 6.21 12.50
N PRO A 125 -16.06 5.98 13.76
CA PRO A 125 -14.77 5.35 14.10
C PRO A 125 -14.63 3.91 13.56
N THR A 126 -15.75 3.21 13.40
CA THR A 126 -15.81 1.81 12.93
C THR A 126 -16.36 1.70 11.51
N GLU A 127 -16.64 2.82 10.83
CA GLU A 127 -17.17 2.79 9.48
C GLU A 127 -16.04 2.60 8.45
N LEU A 128 -16.27 1.70 7.49
CA LEU A 128 -15.36 1.48 6.37
C LEU A 128 -15.53 2.61 5.34
N GLY A 129 -14.41 3.11 4.83
CA GLY A 129 -14.41 4.07 3.73
C GLY A 129 -14.99 3.43 2.46
N ASN A 130 -16.01 4.05 1.89
CA ASN A 130 -16.65 3.63 0.64
C ASN A 130 -16.18 4.44 -0.59
N LYS A 131 -15.43 5.52 -0.38
CA LYS A 131 -14.82 6.35 -1.44
C LYS A 131 -13.32 6.09 -1.52
N PRO A 132 -12.73 6.09 -2.72
CA PRO A 132 -11.30 5.98 -2.89
C PRO A 132 -10.62 7.26 -2.40
N ILE A 133 -9.42 7.11 -1.83
CA ILE A 133 -8.48 8.21 -1.64
C ILE A 133 -7.96 8.58 -3.03
N THR A 134 -8.14 9.83 -3.44
CA THR A 134 -7.79 10.23 -4.80
C THR A 134 -6.27 10.22 -5.01
N GLN A 135 -5.83 9.81 -6.20
CA GLN A 135 -4.42 9.84 -6.57
C GLN A 135 -3.84 11.26 -6.47
N GLU A 136 -4.63 12.27 -6.81
CA GLU A 136 -4.27 13.68 -6.66
C GLU A 136 -4.05 14.08 -5.19
N ALA A 137 -4.90 13.63 -4.27
CA ALA A 137 -4.73 13.91 -2.84
C ALA A 137 -3.45 13.26 -2.29
N MET A 138 -3.21 11.99 -2.66
CA MET A 138 -1.97 11.28 -2.28
C MET A 138 -0.73 12.01 -2.82
N ARG A 139 -0.74 12.36 -4.11
CA ARG A 139 0.36 13.07 -4.78
C ARG A 139 0.62 14.42 -4.14
N SER A 140 -0.41 15.25 -4.02
CA SER A 140 -0.31 16.58 -3.42
C SER A 140 0.23 16.50 -2.00
N PHE A 141 -0.22 15.52 -1.21
CA PHE A 141 0.27 15.32 0.14
C PHE A 141 1.76 14.95 0.17
N TYR A 142 2.20 13.95 -0.60
CA TYR A 142 3.60 13.53 -0.59
C TYR A 142 4.56 14.56 -1.18
N LYS A 143 4.13 15.32 -2.21
CA LYS A 143 4.89 16.44 -2.75
C LYS A 143 5.13 17.54 -1.71
N ASN A 144 4.11 17.84 -0.90
CA ASN A 144 4.20 18.88 0.15
C ASN A 144 4.79 18.37 1.47
N ASN A 145 4.96 17.06 1.61
CA ASN A 145 5.51 16.43 2.81
C ASN A 145 6.67 15.50 2.42
N PRO A 146 7.72 16.03 1.75
CA PRO A 146 8.84 15.22 1.28
C PRO A 146 9.44 14.44 2.44
N VAL A 147 9.89 13.24 2.14
CA VAL A 147 10.59 12.40 3.11
C VAL A 147 12.05 12.66 2.90
N HIS A 148 12.69 13.34 3.86
CA HIS A 148 14.13 13.45 3.89
C HIS A 148 14.68 12.04 4.15
N ILE A 149 15.23 11.44 3.10
CA ILE A 149 16.12 10.30 3.25
C ILE A 149 17.50 10.90 3.49
N PHE A 150 18.13 10.55 4.61
CA PHE A 150 19.54 10.84 4.83
C PHE A 150 20.41 10.07 3.83
#